data_AF-I3Z8Y2-F1
#
_entry.id   AF-I3Z8Y2-F1
#
_cell.length_a   1.000
_cell.length_b   1.000
_cell.length_c   1.000
_cell.angle_alpha   90.00
_cell.angle_beta   90.00
_cell.angle_gamma   90.00
#
_symmetry.space_group_name_H-M   'P 1'
#
loop_
_entity.id
_entity.type
_entity.pdbx_description
1 polymer ?
#
loop_
_entity_poly.entity_id
_entity_poly.type
_entity_poly.pdbx_seq_one_letter_code
_entity_poly.pdbx_strand_id
1 'polypeptide(L)'
;MIKTKQNILFLSLFLLVLSFQIQSSAQGIYTARGYWEESNKQTYKTIKLKQAVGDPISDEEISYLLDFEDFLNNYYAKLSEEEKALYQKMKVQWDRELSSPKKVEPQPEEFEWRGIDRAVSIGYGLYYGASLVSVLEIDNAGIVGIPLITGGLWALGPIINPKKYENIDRSVVRAGNAGKFLGLIYGGSLGLVVAGGNYPNNEGKAAFIMSSVGSIALGEVAFQMQKNRRYSDGHIEIMRHHGVLGAFSGLSIAAAANGDTGRPFGIASILGTTAGLALGNMASKKYPYTRGDSRYATNMSSVGIGVGFAIATQIAQNGGDQVLLLVPAGMGILGTYIGQKNTQGVNLTARQGSTINYASGGAALLGLGVTALAQSDSPAVVLGVASGFALITQEYLFAKYKKENLNFNLSRKSSSGDIQYSLKFHPENYILNQQLQSKATIMSSYSQLSTPIINFNLTF
;
A
#
# COMPACT_ATOMS: atom_id res chain seq x y z
N MET A 1 12.63 0.53 39.09
CA MET A 1 12.26 -0.87 38.78
C MET A 1 11.03 -1.04 37.90
N ILE A 2 10.07 -0.11 37.86
CA ILE A 2 8.87 -0.21 37.00
C ILE A 2 9.19 0.06 35.52
N LYS A 3 10.09 1.01 35.22
CA LYS A 3 10.53 1.33 33.84
C LYS A 3 11.18 0.14 33.11
N THR A 4 11.89 -0.75 33.82
CA THR A 4 12.53 -1.91 33.21
C THR A 4 11.54 -2.99 32.78
N LYS A 5 10.41 -3.13 33.48
CA LYS A 5 9.36 -4.11 33.13
C LYS A 5 8.56 -3.70 31.87
N GLN A 6 8.32 -2.40 31.67
CA GLN A 6 7.64 -1.90 30.47
C GLN A 6 8.49 -2.05 29.20
N ASN A 7 9.80 -1.79 29.28
CA ASN A 7 10.70 -1.96 28.13
C ASN A 7 10.84 -3.44 27.71
N ILE A 8 10.79 -4.37 28.67
CA ILE A 8 10.80 -5.82 28.40
C ILE A 8 9.50 -6.26 27.72
N LEU A 9 8.35 -5.72 28.14
CA LEU A 9 7.06 -6.02 27.52
C LEU A 9 6.96 -5.49 26.08
N PHE A 10 7.60 -4.35 25.80
CA PHE A 10 7.65 -3.76 24.46
C PHE A 10 8.59 -4.53 23.52
N LEU A 11 9.78 -4.92 24.03
CA LEU A 11 10.71 -5.76 23.29
C LEU A 11 10.12 -7.14 23.02
N SER A 12 9.39 -7.72 23.98
CA SER A 12 8.72 -9.01 23.80
C SER A 12 7.56 -8.91 22.81
N LEU A 13 6.75 -7.85 22.82
CA LEU A 13 5.68 -7.66 21.82
C LEU A 13 6.25 -7.44 20.40
N PHE A 14 7.32 -6.67 20.27
CA PHE A 14 8.02 -6.45 18.99
C PHE A 14 8.67 -7.73 18.47
N LEU A 15 9.32 -8.52 19.34
CA LEU A 15 9.84 -9.84 19.00
C LEU A 15 8.72 -10.85 18.69
N LEU A 16 7.56 -10.75 19.34
CA LEU A 16 6.40 -11.60 19.05
C LEU A 16 5.86 -11.29 17.65
N VAL A 17 5.74 -10.02 17.28
CA VAL A 17 5.33 -9.59 15.92
C VAL A 17 6.36 -9.98 14.87
N LEU A 18 7.66 -9.93 15.17
CA LEU A 18 8.72 -10.45 14.31
C LEU A 18 8.68 -11.99 14.19
N SER A 19 8.32 -12.70 15.26
CA SER A 19 8.22 -14.16 15.25
C SER A 19 7.02 -14.69 14.45
N PHE A 20 5.97 -13.88 14.28
CA PHE A 20 4.84 -14.21 13.39
C PHE A 20 5.15 -14.05 11.88
N GLN A 21 6.35 -13.58 11.51
CA GLN A 21 6.74 -13.34 10.11
C GLN A 21 7.73 -14.38 9.54
N ILE A 22 8.16 -15.38 10.32
CA ILE A 22 9.11 -16.40 9.85
C ILE A 22 8.50 -17.80 10.00
N GLN A 23 7.31 -18.01 9.43
CA GLN A 23 7.12 -19.26 8.69
C GLN A 23 7.73 -19.05 7.32
N SER A 24 9.06 -19.12 7.28
CA SER A 24 9.77 -19.61 6.11
C SER A 24 9.28 -21.04 5.92
N SER A 25 8.12 -21.21 5.31
CA SER A 25 7.79 -22.44 4.61
C SER A 25 8.93 -22.60 3.63
N ALA A 26 9.91 -23.45 3.95
CA ALA A 26 10.82 -23.98 2.96
C ALA A 26 9.89 -24.45 1.84
N GLN A 27 9.89 -23.72 0.73
CA GLN A 27 9.06 -24.08 -0.42
C GLN A 27 9.42 -25.52 -0.70
N GLY A 28 8.47 -26.43 -0.48
CA GLY A 28 8.69 -27.83 -0.78
C GLY A 28 9.20 -27.90 -2.21
N ILE A 29 10.25 -28.69 -2.44
CA ILE A 29 10.86 -28.86 -3.77
C ILE A 29 9.77 -29.22 -4.81
N TYR A 30 8.67 -29.84 -4.36
CA TYR A 30 7.50 -30.18 -5.14
C TYR A 30 6.30 -29.31 -4.74
N THR A 31 5.88 -28.42 -5.63
CA THR A 31 4.67 -27.59 -5.48
C THR A 31 3.64 -27.91 -6.58
N ALA A 32 2.37 -27.67 -6.29
CA ALA A 32 1.24 -27.80 -7.21
C ALA A 32 1.43 -26.96 -8.48
N ARG A 33 1.95 -25.73 -8.32
CA ARG A 33 2.24 -24.83 -9.44
C ARG A 33 3.39 -25.38 -10.29
N GLY A 34 4.46 -25.87 -9.67
CA GLY A 34 5.58 -26.49 -10.40
C GLY A 34 5.15 -27.72 -11.18
N TYR A 35 4.34 -28.61 -10.58
CA TYR A 35 3.77 -29.75 -11.30
C TYR A 35 2.89 -29.32 -12.49
N TRP A 36 2.08 -28.28 -12.29
CA TRP A 36 1.26 -27.72 -13.36
C TRP A 36 2.12 -27.12 -14.49
N GLU A 37 3.19 -26.38 -14.18
CA GLU A 37 4.11 -25.82 -15.18
C GLU A 37 4.81 -26.91 -15.98
N GLU A 38 5.30 -27.96 -15.31
CA GLU A 38 5.93 -29.12 -15.93
C GLU A 38 4.96 -29.89 -16.85
N SER A 39 3.74 -30.16 -16.38
CA SER A 39 2.71 -30.86 -17.17
C SER A 39 2.15 -30.02 -18.33
N ASN A 40 2.45 -28.71 -18.36
CA ASN A 40 2.05 -27.81 -19.43
C ASN A 40 3.20 -27.40 -20.37
N LYS A 41 4.39 -28.00 -20.26
CA LYS A 41 5.50 -27.75 -21.19
C LYS A 41 5.07 -28.00 -22.64
N GLN A 42 5.46 -27.07 -23.52
CA GLN A 42 5.03 -27.06 -24.92
C GLN A 42 5.43 -28.36 -25.64
N THR A 43 6.66 -28.83 -25.45
CA THR A 43 7.17 -30.07 -26.06
C THR A 43 6.30 -31.26 -25.72
N TYR A 44 5.99 -31.45 -24.43
CA TYR A 44 5.11 -32.53 -23.96
C TYR A 44 3.70 -32.43 -24.57
N LYS A 45 3.11 -31.24 -24.57
CA LYS A 45 1.77 -31.00 -25.15
C LYS A 45 1.72 -31.28 -26.65
N THR A 46 2.74 -30.86 -27.40
CA THR A 46 2.79 -31.07 -28.84
C THR A 46 2.86 -32.55 -29.18
N ILE A 47 3.69 -33.33 -28.49
CA ILE A 47 3.79 -34.77 -28.73
C ILE A 47 2.50 -35.49 -28.29
N LYS A 48 1.91 -35.13 -27.15
CA LYS A 48 0.61 -35.66 -26.71
C LYS A 48 -0.52 -35.34 -27.69
N LEU A 49 -0.50 -34.16 -28.29
CA LEU A 49 -1.49 -33.78 -29.31
C LEU A 49 -1.31 -34.63 -30.57
N LYS A 50 -0.08 -34.83 -31.06
CA LYS A 50 0.21 -35.74 -32.18
C LYS A 50 -0.33 -37.15 -31.89
N GLN A 51 -0.07 -37.67 -30.68
CA GLN A 51 -0.60 -38.96 -30.22
C GLN A 51 -2.13 -39.03 -30.23
N ALA A 52 -2.80 -37.97 -29.79
CA ALA A 52 -4.26 -37.92 -29.75
C ALA A 52 -4.90 -37.79 -31.14
N VAL A 53 -4.23 -37.10 -32.08
CA VAL A 53 -4.71 -36.87 -33.45
C VAL A 53 -4.35 -38.04 -34.39
N GLY A 54 -3.42 -38.90 -33.99
CA GLY A 54 -2.94 -40.03 -34.79
C GLY A 54 -1.84 -39.66 -35.77
N ASP A 55 -1.16 -38.53 -35.57
CA ASP A 55 0.01 -38.14 -36.35
C ASP A 55 1.19 -39.08 -36.05
N PRO A 56 2.07 -39.35 -37.02
CA PRO A 56 3.26 -40.17 -36.79
C PRO A 56 4.16 -39.53 -35.72
N ILE A 57 4.54 -40.33 -34.73
CA ILE A 57 5.44 -39.97 -33.64
C ILE A 57 6.75 -40.72 -33.85
N SER A 58 7.87 -40.03 -33.72
CA SER A 58 9.20 -40.66 -33.81
C SER A 58 9.53 -41.50 -32.58
N ASP A 59 10.45 -42.47 -32.71
CA ASP A 59 10.91 -43.30 -31.59
C ASP A 59 11.53 -42.44 -30.47
N GLU A 60 12.20 -41.34 -30.81
CA GLU A 60 12.73 -40.36 -29.84
C GLU A 60 11.62 -39.66 -29.05
N GLU A 61 10.55 -39.24 -29.72
CA GLU A 61 9.38 -38.63 -29.08
C GLU A 61 8.62 -39.62 -28.20
N ILE A 62 8.57 -40.90 -28.58
CA ILE A 62 8.00 -41.98 -27.76
C ILE A 62 8.85 -42.17 -26.49
N SER A 63 10.17 -42.28 -26.64
CA SER A 63 11.08 -42.41 -25.49
C SER A 63 10.97 -41.21 -24.55
N TYR A 64 10.96 -40.00 -25.11
CA TYR A 64 10.75 -38.77 -24.34
C TYR A 64 9.42 -38.78 -23.58
N LEU A 65 8.32 -39.19 -24.21
CA LEU A 65 7.01 -39.25 -23.55
C LEU A 65 7.02 -40.21 -22.36
N LEU A 66 7.61 -41.39 -22.51
CA LEU A 66 7.67 -42.39 -21.44
C LEU A 66 8.48 -41.87 -20.25
N ASP A 67 9.68 -41.33 -20.50
CA ASP A 67 10.54 -40.78 -19.45
C ASP A 67 9.88 -39.57 -18.76
N PHE A 68 9.21 -38.71 -19.54
CA PHE A 68 8.58 -37.50 -19.03
C PHE A 68 7.29 -37.81 -18.24
N GLU A 69 6.52 -38.82 -18.65
CA GLU A 69 5.36 -39.30 -17.90
C GLU A 69 5.78 -39.92 -16.56
N ASP A 70 6.85 -40.71 -16.54
CA ASP A 70 7.39 -41.25 -15.30
C ASP A 70 7.89 -40.13 -14.37
N PHE A 71 8.55 -39.11 -14.93
CA PHE A 71 8.91 -37.90 -14.20
C PHE A 71 7.69 -37.20 -13.60
N LEU A 72 6.62 -36.96 -14.38
CA LEU A 72 5.40 -36.31 -13.90
C LEU A 72 4.69 -37.14 -12.82
N ASN A 73 4.59 -38.47 -13.01
CA ASN A 73 4.00 -39.36 -12.02
C ASN A 73 4.77 -39.33 -10.70
N ASN A 74 6.10 -39.38 -10.77
CA ASN A 74 6.98 -39.27 -9.61
C ASN A 74 6.88 -37.88 -8.94
N TYR A 75 6.77 -36.81 -9.73
CA TYR A 75 6.55 -35.46 -9.20
C TYR A 75 5.21 -35.39 -8.45
N TYR A 76 4.13 -35.87 -9.05
CA TYR A 76 2.79 -35.86 -8.45
C TYR A 76 2.70 -36.71 -7.19
N ALA A 77 3.35 -37.88 -7.18
CA ALA A 77 3.42 -38.76 -6.02
C ALA A 77 4.13 -38.09 -4.83
N LYS A 78 5.14 -37.26 -5.10
CA LYS A 78 5.90 -36.50 -4.10
C LYS A 78 5.20 -35.22 -3.61
N LEU A 79 4.10 -34.79 -4.23
CA LEU A 79 3.28 -33.69 -3.71
C LEU A 79 2.64 -34.10 -2.38
N SER A 80 2.59 -33.16 -1.42
CA SER A 80 1.77 -33.35 -0.23
C SER A 80 0.27 -33.40 -0.60
N GLU A 81 -0.56 -34.01 0.24
CA GLU A 81 -2.02 -34.05 -0.01
C GLU A 81 -2.64 -32.65 -0.11
N GLU A 82 -2.10 -31.68 0.63
CA GLU A 82 -2.49 -30.26 0.54
C GLU A 82 -2.19 -29.67 -0.85
N GLU A 83 -0.99 -29.93 -1.38
CA GLU A 83 -0.59 -29.47 -2.72
C GLU A 83 -1.36 -30.20 -3.83
N LYS A 84 -1.66 -31.49 -3.66
CA LYS A 84 -2.54 -32.22 -4.59
C LYS A 84 -3.94 -31.59 -4.61
N ALA A 85 -4.52 -31.28 -3.45
CA ALA A 85 -5.82 -30.60 -3.37
C ALA A 85 -5.76 -29.19 -3.99
N LEU A 86 -4.67 -28.45 -3.75
CA LEU A 86 -4.43 -27.14 -4.36
C LEU A 86 -4.32 -27.22 -5.88
N TYR A 87 -3.60 -28.20 -6.41
CA TYR A 87 -3.48 -28.46 -7.84
C TYR A 87 -4.86 -28.69 -8.45
N GLN A 88 -5.67 -29.60 -7.88
CA GLN A 88 -7.02 -29.87 -8.39
C GLN A 88 -7.92 -28.63 -8.38
N LYS A 89 -7.81 -27.81 -7.32
CA LYS A 89 -8.57 -26.56 -7.21
C LYS A 89 -8.12 -25.49 -8.22
N MET A 90 -6.81 -25.35 -8.46
CA MET A 90 -6.23 -24.23 -9.19
C MET A 90 -5.92 -24.54 -10.66
N LYS A 91 -5.84 -25.82 -11.06
CA LYS A 91 -5.51 -26.25 -12.43
C LYS A 91 -6.30 -25.49 -13.49
N VAL A 92 -7.62 -25.38 -13.30
CA VAL A 92 -8.51 -24.68 -14.25
C VAL A 92 -8.17 -23.19 -14.36
N GLN A 93 -7.79 -22.54 -13.27
CA GLN A 93 -7.37 -21.15 -13.28
C GLN A 93 -6.04 -20.99 -14.01
N TRP A 94 -5.08 -21.87 -13.75
CA TRP A 94 -3.78 -21.80 -14.38
C TRP A 94 -3.85 -22.14 -15.88
N ASP A 95 -4.64 -23.13 -16.30
CA ASP A 95 -4.89 -23.43 -17.72
C ASP A 95 -5.48 -22.22 -18.47
N ARG A 96 -6.28 -21.39 -17.78
CA ARG A 96 -6.77 -20.11 -18.31
C ARG A 96 -5.67 -19.06 -18.45
N GLU A 97 -4.63 -19.06 -17.61
CA GLU A 97 -3.49 -18.15 -17.77
C GLU A 97 -2.71 -18.43 -19.06
N LEU A 98 -2.58 -19.69 -19.46
CA LEU A 98 -1.92 -20.09 -20.72
C LEU A 98 -2.77 -19.79 -21.97
N SER A 99 -4.08 -20.00 -21.86
CA SER A 99 -5.02 -19.85 -23.00
C SER A 99 -5.60 -18.45 -23.12
N SER A 100 -5.45 -17.60 -22.10
CA SER A 100 -5.72 -16.18 -22.24
C SER A 100 -4.80 -15.63 -23.31
N PRO A 101 -5.31 -14.84 -24.28
CA PRO A 101 -4.43 -14.19 -25.24
C PRO A 101 -3.32 -13.52 -24.45
N LYS A 102 -2.07 -13.92 -24.71
CA LYS A 102 -0.87 -13.21 -24.24
C LYS A 102 -1.21 -11.75 -24.43
N LYS A 103 -1.38 -10.99 -23.34
CA LYS A 103 -1.67 -9.56 -23.45
C LYS A 103 -0.71 -9.06 -24.50
N VAL A 104 -1.24 -8.64 -25.65
CA VAL A 104 -0.44 -7.99 -26.68
C VAL A 104 0.36 -6.98 -25.89
N GLU A 105 1.68 -7.14 -25.83
CA GLU A 105 2.52 -6.16 -25.16
C GLU A 105 2.10 -4.86 -25.82
N PRO A 106 1.41 -3.95 -25.10
CA PRO A 106 0.93 -2.74 -25.72
C PRO A 106 2.17 -2.14 -26.35
N GLN A 107 2.11 -1.88 -27.67
CA GLN A 107 3.21 -1.20 -28.34
C GLN A 107 3.60 -0.03 -27.42
N PRO A 108 4.89 0.14 -27.12
CA PRO A 108 5.32 1.12 -26.14
C PRO A 108 4.76 2.47 -26.60
N GLU A 109 3.66 2.91 -25.99
CA GLU A 109 3.12 4.23 -26.22
C GLU A 109 4.29 5.17 -25.93
N GLU A 110 4.67 5.98 -26.93
CA GLU A 110 5.65 7.03 -26.72
C GLU A 110 5.24 7.81 -25.48
N PHE A 111 6.13 7.82 -24.48
CA PHE A 111 5.79 8.37 -23.18
C PHE A 111 5.53 9.87 -23.32
N GLU A 112 4.27 10.26 -23.24
CA GLU A 112 3.87 11.66 -23.18
C GLU A 112 3.97 12.17 -21.73
N TRP A 113 4.72 13.26 -21.55
CA TRP A 113 4.76 13.99 -20.28
C TRP A 113 3.41 14.59 -19.96
N ARG A 114 2.65 13.91 -19.09
CA ARG A 114 1.35 14.40 -18.61
C ARG A 114 1.51 15.64 -17.73
N GLY A 115 0.50 16.51 -17.72
CA GLY A 115 0.52 17.75 -16.93
C GLY A 115 0.81 17.52 -15.44
N ILE A 116 0.34 16.41 -14.86
CA ILE A 116 0.60 16.06 -13.45
C ILE A 116 2.09 15.76 -13.22
N ASP A 117 2.75 15.01 -14.09
CA ASP A 117 4.16 14.63 -13.91
C ASP A 117 5.06 15.88 -14.03
N ARG A 118 4.70 16.82 -14.91
CA ARG A 118 5.35 18.14 -15.00
C ARG A 118 5.13 18.98 -13.75
N ALA A 119 3.89 19.06 -13.25
CA ALA A 119 3.56 19.82 -12.04
C ALA A 119 4.31 19.28 -10.82
N VAL A 120 4.44 17.96 -10.69
CA VAL A 120 5.24 17.33 -9.63
C VAL A 120 6.73 17.68 -9.77
N SER A 121 7.29 17.65 -10.99
CA SER A 121 8.69 18.04 -11.23
C SER A 121 8.93 19.51 -10.87
N ILE A 122 8.02 20.41 -11.26
CA ILE A 122 8.05 21.84 -10.89
C ILE A 122 8.00 21.98 -9.37
N GLY A 123 7.06 21.29 -8.70
CA GLY A 123 6.91 21.35 -7.24
C GLY A 123 8.19 20.94 -6.50
N TYR A 124 8.87 19.90 -6.96
CA TYR A 124 10.20 19.54 -6.42
C TYR A 124 11.24 20.62 -6.70
N GLY A 125 11.27 21.19 -7.91
CA GLY A 125 12.17 22.30 -8.23
C GLY A 125 11.95 23.53 -7.34
N LEU A 126 10.68 23.92 -7.11
CA LEU A 126 10.33 24.99 -6.17
C LEU A 126 10.85 24.68 -4.76
N TYR A 127 10.66 23.45 -4.29
CA TYR A 127 11.15 23.00 -2.98
C TYR A 127 12.68 23.09 -2.87
N TYR A 128 13.42 22.66 -3.91
CA TYR A 128 14.89 22.75 -3.93
C TYR A 128 15.38 24.21 -4.01
N GLY A 129 14.67 25.08 -4.72
CA GLY A 129 15.02 26.50 -4.73
C GLY A 129 14.76 27.16 -3.37
N ALA A 130 13.69 26.77 -2.68
CA ALA A 130 13.41 27.24 -1.32
C ALA A 130 14.49 26.78 -0.32
N SER A 131 15.00 25.56 -0.45
CA SER A 131 16.14 25.12 0.37
C SER A 131 17.42 25.86 0.03
N LEU A 132 17.69 26.18 -1.24
CA LEU A 132 18.83 27.00 -1.63
C LEU A 132 18.77 28.41 -1.02
N VAL A 133 17.60 29.04 -1.01
CA VAL A 133 17.35 30.32 -0.32
C VAL A 133 17.69 30.20 1.17
N SER A 134 17.27 29.11 1.82
CA SER A 134 17.59 28.85 3.22
C SER A 134 19.08 28.64 3.48
N VAL A 135 19.80 27.90 2.60
CA VAL A 135 21.26 27.72 2.67
C VAL A 135 21.99 29.05 2.60
N LEU A 136 21.64 29.85 1.60
CA LEU A 136 22.33 31.10 1.26
C LEU A 136 21.86 32.31 2.08
N GLU A 137 20.88 32.12 2.97
CA GLU A 137 20.33 33.17 3.85
C GLU A 137 19.86 34.41 3.07
N ILE A 138 19.17 34.17 1.96
CA ILE A 138 18.70 35.23 1.06
C ILE A 138 17.40 35.83 1.61
N ASP A 139 17.43 37.13 1.88
CA ASP A 139 16.36 37.91 2.53
C ASP A 139 15.72 38.98 1.62
N ASN A 140 16.17 39.09 0.38
CA ASN A 140 15.69 40.06 -0.61
C ASN A 140 14.74 39.42 -1.65
N ALA A 141 14.50 40.09 -2.78
CA ALA A 141 13.66 39.58 -3.87
C ALA A 141 14.03 38.16 -4.37
N GLY A 142 15.28 37.72 -4.15
CA GLY A 142 15.73 36.36 -4.43
C GLY A 142 14.97 35.27 -3.66
N ILE A 143 14.33 35.59 -2.53
CA ILE A 143 13.52 34.67 -1.72
C ILE A 143 12.36 34.04 -2.53
N VAL A 144 11.80 34.79 -3.48
CA VAL A 144 10.74 34.33 -4.40
C VAL A 144 11.32 33.91 -5.75
N GLY A 145 12.32 34.66 -6.25
CA GLY A 145 12.91 34.43 -7.57
C GLY A 145 13.60 33.07 -7.71
N ILE A 146 14.40 32.66 -6.73
CA ILE A 146 15.18 31.41 -6.80
C ILE A 146 14.29 30.17 -6.83
N PRO A 147 13.25 30.01 -5.98
CA PRO A 147 12.28 28.94 -6.11
C PRO A 147 11.68 28.87 -7.51
N LEU A 148 11.17 29.99 -8.03
CA LEU A 148 10.51 30.03 -9.35
C LEU A 148 11.46 29.61 -10.48
N ILE A 149 12.69 30.13 -10.50
CA ILE A 149 13.70 29.76 -11.49
C ILE A 149 14.01 28.26 -11.39
N THR A 150 14.20 27.75 -10.17
CA THR A 150 14.51 26.33 -9.95
C THR A 150 13.35 25.44 -10.39
N GLY A 151 12.11 25.83 -10.10
CA GLY A 151 10.90 25.15 -10.59
C GLY A 151 10.84 25.10 -12.13
N GLY A 152 11.14 26.22 -12.80
CA GLY A 152 11.21 26.31 -14.26
C GLY A 152 12.29 25.40 -14.85
N LEU A 153 13.51 25.42 -14.29
CA LEU A 153 14.61 24.57 -14.75
C LEU A 153 14.27 23.07 -14.62
N TRP A 154 13.59 22.67 -13.55
CA TRP A 154 13.13 21.29 -13.37
C TRP A 154 11.99 20.88 -14.31
N ALA A 155 11.21 21.84 -14.82
CA ALA A 155 10.25 21.59 -15.90
C ALA A 155 10.95 21.35 -17.25
N LEU A 156 12.08 22.04 -17.47
CA LEU A 156 12.89 21.97 -18.68
C LEU A 156 13.84 20.74 -18.71
N GLY A 157 13.85 19.90 -17.66
CA GLY A 157 14.74 18.74 -17.56
C GLY A 157 14.84 17.88 -18.84
N PRO A 158 13.73 17.49 -19.49
CA PRO A 158 13.77 16.73 -20.74
C PRO A 158 14.43 17.45 -21.91
N ILE A 159 14.35 18.78 -21.95
CA ILE A 159 14.98 19.61 -22.98
C ILE A 159 16.48 19.77 -22.67
N ILE A 160 16.83 19.93 -21.39
CA ILE A 160 18.21 20.13 -20.93
C ILE A 160 19.03 18.83 -21.08
N ASN A 161 18.43 17.66 -20.83
CA ASN A 161 19.12 16.38 -20.91
C ASN A 161 18.27 15.32 -21.65
N PRO A 162 18.08 15.45 -22.97
CA PRO A 162 17.20 14.57 -23.73
C PRO A 162 17.61 13.09 -23.62
N LYS A 163 18.92 12.80 -23.67
CA LYS A 163 19.49 11.45 -23.56
C LYS A 163 19.06 10.69 -22.30
N LYS A 164 18.94 11.40 -21.17
CA LYS A 164 18.46 10.79 -19.91
C LYS A 164 17.04 10.26 -20.06
N TYR A 165 16.19 11.01 -20.75
CA TYR A 165 14.76 10.76 -20.93
C TYR A 165 14.44 9.98 -22.21
N GLU A 166 15.44 9.50 -22.95
CA GLU A 166 15.23 8.54 -24.05
C GLU A 166 14.80 7.18 -23.51
N ASN A 167 13.85 6.55 -24.22
CA ASN A 167 13.33 5.20 -23.94
C ASN A 167 12.82 5.01 -22.51
N ILE A 168 12.25 6.06 -21.93
CA ILE A 168 11.58 5.97 -20.63
C ILE A 168 10.12 5.65 -20.83
N ASP A 169 9.55 4.99 -19.83
CA ASP A 169 8.11 4.84 -19.70
C ASP A 169 7.62 5.59 -18.46
N ARG A 170 6.31 5.52 -18.24
CA ARG A 170 5.67 6.11 -17.07
C ARG A 170 6.18 5.57 -15.74
N SER A 171 6.55 4.28 -15.70
CA SER A 171 7.03 3.63 -14.48
C SER A 171 8.37 4.21 -14.05
N VAL A 172 9.25 4.55 -15.01
CA VAL A 172 10.53 5.23 -14.77
C VAL A 172 10.33 6.60 -14.12
N VAL A 173 9.46 7.43 -14.67
CA VAL A 173 9.16 8.76 -14.09
C VAL A 173 8.54 8.62 -12.70
N ARG A 174 7.65 7.63 -12.53
CA ARG A 174 7.00 7.36 -11.25
C ARG A 174 7.98 6.87 -10.19
N ALA A 175 8.89 5.97 -10.53
CA ALA A 175 9.97 5.54 -9.66
C ALA A 175 10.86 6.72 -9.26
N GLY A 176 11.22 7.58 -10.22
CA GLY A 176 11.95 8.82 -9.94
C GLY A 176 11.23 9.71 -8.94
N ASN A 177 9.93 9.95 -9.11
CA ASN A 177 9.12 10.75 -8.17
C ASN A 177 8.98 10.06 -6.80
N ALA A 178 8.82 8.74 -6.75
CA ALA A 178 8.81 7.97 -5.51
C ALA A 178 10.15 8.08 -4.77
N GLY A 179 11.26 7.96 -5.49
CA GLY A 179 12.61 8.16 -4.97
C GLY A 179 12.82 9.58 -4.45
N LYS A 180 12.36 10.61 -5.17
CA LYS A 180 12.39 12.00 -4.70
C LYS A 180 11.64 12.19 -3.39
N PHE A 181 10.43 11.63 -3.29
CA PHE A 181 9.64 11.72 -2.07
C PHE A 181 10.31 11.02 -0.88
N LEU A 182 10.77 9.78 -1.07
CA LEU A 182 11.49 9.04 -0.03
C LEU A 182 12.82 9.71 0.32
N GLY A 183 13.47 10.38 -0.63
CA GLY A 183 14.67 11.16 -0.40
C GLY A 183 14.44 12.42 0.42
N LEU A 184 13.25 13.04 0.35
CA LEU A 184 12.89 14.11 1.30
C LEU A 184 12.87 13.57 2.72
N ILE A 185 12.24 12.41 2.93
CA ILE A 185 12.15 11.76 4.24
C ILE A 185 13.56 11.37 4.71
N TYR A 186 14.30 10.60 3.90
CA TYR A 186 15.60 10.06 4.27
C TYR A 186 16.64 11.16 4.48
N GLY A 187 16.71 12.12 3.56
CA GLY A 187 17.61 13.26 3.66
C GLY A 187 17.27 14.16 4.83
N GLY A 188 15.99 14.49 5.04
CA GLY A 188 15.58 15.29 6.20
C GLY A 188 15.88 14.60 7.52
N SER A 189 15.64 13.29 7.59
CA SER A 189 16.01 12.48 8.74
C SER A 189 17.52 12.49 8.98
N LEU A 190 18.35 12.39 7.93
CA LEU A 190 19.81 12.46 8.06
C LEU A 190 20.26 13.84 8.58
N GLY A 191 19.64 14.92 8.11
CA GLY A 191 19.88 16.26 8.66
C GLY A 191 19.55 16.37 10.15
N LEU A 192 18.44 15.77 10.58
CA LEU A 192 18.10 15.65 12.01
C LEU A 192 19.11 14.79 12.79
N VAL A 193 19.68 13.74 12.21
CA VAL A 193 20.72 12.94 12.88
C VAL A 193 22.00 13.75 13.09
N VAL A 194 22.44 14.46 12.05
CA VAL A 194 23.70 15.21 12.04
C VAL A 194 23.63 16.44 12.95
N ALA A 195 22.56 17.22 12.85
CA ALA A 195 22.39 18.45 13.64
C ALA A 195 21.78 18.21 15.03
N GLY A 196 20.99 17.14 15.18
CA GLY A 196 20.24 16.82 16.38
C GLY A 196 21.08 16.80 17.65
N GLY A 197 20.74 17.63 18.63
CA GLY A 197 21.40 17.73 19.93
C GLY A 197 22.73 18.49 19.94
N ASN A 198 23.35 18.74 18.77
CA ASN A 198 24.61 19.48 18.66
C ASN A 198 24.37 20.95 18.28
N TYR A 199 23.33 21.22 17.47
CA TYR A 199 23.01 22.56 16.95
C TYR A 199 21.50 22.80 16.95
N PRO A 200 20.85 22.91 18.12
CA PRO A 200 19.38 22.96 18.24
C PRO A 200 18.73 24.06 17.38
N ASN A 201 19.38 25.22 17.26
CA ASN A 201 18.87 26.35 16.46
C ASN A 201 18.92 26.10 14.94
N ASN A 202 19.71 25.12 14.48
CA ASN A 202 19.92 24.81 13.07
C ASN A 202 19.40 23.43 12.65
N GLU A 203 18.78 22.66 13.54
CA GLU A 203 18.27 21.31 13.22
C GLU A 203 17.28 21.33 12.05
N GLY A 204 16.31 22.25 12.07
CA GLY A 204 15.33 22.40 11.01
C GLY A 204 15.95 22.81 9.67
N LYS A 205 16.94 23.72 9.70
CA LYS A 205 17.69 24.15 8.50
C LYS A 205 18.48 22.98 7.92
N ALA A 206 19.22 22.24 8.75
CA ALA A 206 19.97 21.06 8.32
C ALA A 206 19.05 19.98 7.73
N ALA A 207 17.92 19.70 8.36
CA ALA A 207 16.92 18.76 7.85
C ALA A 207 16.36 19.21 6.48
N PHE A 208 16.02 20.49 6.32
CA PHE A 208 15.48 21.01 5.06
C PHE A 208 16.49 21.00 3.89
N ILE A 209 17.76 21.26 4.20
CA ILE A 209 18.83 21.19 3.19
C ILE A 209 19.07 19.74 2.78
N MET A 210 19.24 18.85 3.78
CA MET A 210 19.53 17.45 3.52
C MET A 210 18.35 16.72 2.88
N SER A 211 17.11 17.11 3.16
CA SER A 211 15.93 16.57 2.46
C SER A 211 15.98 16.86 0.96
N SER A 212 16.42 18.06 0.57
CA SER A 212 16.56 18.44 -0.84
C SER A 212 17.64 17.62 -1.53
N VAL A 213 18.82 17.49 -0.90
CA VAL A 213 19.93 16.67 -1.41
C VAL A 213 19.50 15.20 -1.54
N GLY A 214 18.89 14.65 -0.49
CA GLY A 214 18.39 13.27 -0.48
C GLY A 214 17.32 13.04 -1.53
N SER A 215 16.41 14.00 -1.74
CA SER A 215 15.38 13.94 -2.77
C SER A 215 15.97 13.86 -4.17
N ILE A 216 16.95 14.71 -4.49
CA ILE A 216 17.63 14.67 -5.79
C ILE A 216 18.35 13.33 -5.97
N ALA A 217 19.14 12.91 -4.97
CA ALA A 217 19.96 11.70 -5.04
C ALA A 217 19.10 10.42 -5.18
N LEU A 218 18.13 10.21 -4.28
CA LEU A 218 17.27 9.01 -4.33
C LEU A 218 16.29 9.06 -5.51
N GLY A 219 15.90 10.25 -5.95
CA GLY A 219 15.15 10.42 -7.20
C GLY A 219 15.91 9.91 -8.41
N GLU A 220 17.19 10.27 -8.53
CA GLU A 220 18.04 9.81 -9.63
C GLU A 220 18.32 8.31 -9.54
N VAL A 221 18.67 7.80 -8.35
CA VAL A 221 18.90 6.36 -8.14
C VAL A 221 17.67 5.56 -8.53
N ALA A 222 16.48 5.95 -8.07
CA ALA A 222 15.25 5.25 -8.39
C ALA A 222 14.92 5.31 -9.90
N PHE A 223 15.15 6.46 -10.55
CA PHE A 223 14.97 6.62 -11.99
C PHE A 223 15.88 5.66 -12.78
N GLN A 224 17.19 5.64 -12.46
CA GLN A 224 18.16 4.79 -13.15
C GLN A 224 17.93 3.30 -12.87
N MET A 225 17.65 2.95 -11.61
CA MET A 225 17.31 1.57 -11.24
C MET A 225 16.09 1.08 -11.99
N GLN A 226 15.06 1.92 -12.12
CA GLN A 226 13.85 1.56 -12.84
C GLN A 226 14.07 1.42 -14.35
N LYS A 227 14.86 2.32 -14.95
CA LYS A 227 15.25 2.23 -16.36
C LYS A 227 15.95 0.90 -16.67
N ASN A 228 16.75 0.39 -15.74
CA ASN A 228 17.50 -0.86 -15.90
C ASN A 228 16.72 -2.13 -15.53
N ARG A 229 15.85 -2.08 -14.51
CA ARG A 229 15.18 -3.28 -13.96
C ARG A 229 13.72 -3.45 -14.35
N ARG A 230 13.04 -2.40 -14.83
CA ARG A 230 11.65 -2.42 -15.31
C ARG A 230 10.65 -3.03 -14.31
N TYR A 231 10.64 -2.56 -13.06
CA TYR A 231 9.61 -2.98 -12.09
C TYR A 231 8.21 -2.51 -12.52
N SER A 232 7.16 -3.22 -12.12
CA SER A 232 5.78 -2.78 -12.42
C SER A 232 5.39 -1.53 -11.62
N ASP A 233 4.44 -0.75 -12.14
CA ASP A 233 3.88 0.42 -11.45
C ASP A 233 3.40 0.07 -10.02
N GLY A 234 2.76 -1.09 -9.83
CA GLY A 234 2.28 -1.52 -8.52
C GLY A 234 3.41 -1.95 -7.58
N HIS A 235 4.49 -2.54 -8.12
CA HIS A 235 5.69 -2.86 -7.33
C HIS A 235 6.31 -1.58 -6.74
N ILE A 236 6.51 -0.56 -7.59
CA ILE A 236 7.04 0.75 -7.17
C ILE A 236 6.13 1.39 -6.11
N GLU A 237 4.80 1.34 -6.31
CA GLU A 237 3.86 1.94 -5.37
C GLU A 237 3.78 1.23 -4.03
N ILE A 238 3.84 -0.10 -3.99
CA ILE A 238 3.87 -0.86 -2.74
C ILE A 238 5.17 -0.59 -1.97
N MET A 239 6.32 -0.54 -2.66
CA MET A 239 7.58 -0.12 -2.05
C MET A 239 7.50 1.29 -1.47
N ARG A 240 7.00 2.26 -2.26
CA ARG A 240 6.81 3.64 -1.81
C ARG A 240 5.92 3.70 -0.57
N HIS A 241 4.77 3.03 -0.60
CA HIS A 241 3.82 2.98 0.50
C HIS A 241 4.47 2.47 1.79
N HIS A 242 5.15 1.32 1.72
CA HIS A 242 5.80 0.77 2.91
C HIS A 242 6.98 1.62 3.39
N GLY A 243 7.74 2.25 2.49
CA GLY A 243 8.79 3.18 2.88
C GLY A 243 8.24 4.36 3.69
N VAL A 244 7.12 4.94 3.26
CA VAL A 244 6.46 6.06 3.97
C VAL A 244 5.85 5.59 5.28
N LEU A 245 5.13 4.47 5.27
CA LEU A 245 4.54 3.91 6.48
C LEU A 245 5.63 3.53 7.49
N GLY A 246 6.73 2.93 7.03
CA GLY A 246 7.87 2.59 7.85
C GLY A 246 8.51 3.81 8.50
N ALA A 247 8.68 4.91 7.74
CA ALA A 247 9.14 6.19 8.29
C ALA A 247 8.22 6.68 9.41
N PHE A 248 6.91 6.69 9.16
CA PHE A 248 5.90 7.09 10.13
C PHE A 248 5.95 6.21 11.39
N SER A 249 6.02 4.88 11.23
CA SER A 249 6.16 3.96 12.36
C SER A 249 7.44 4.18 13.15
N GLY A 250 8.57 4.44 12.48
CA GLY A 250 9.84 4.78 13.12
C GLY A 250 9.72 6.05 13.95
N LEU A 251 9.13 7.11 13.40
CA LEU A 251 8.86 8.36 14.12
C LEU A 251 7.95 8.14 15.33
N SER A 252 6.90 7.33 15.20
CA SER A 252 6.02 6.97 16.31
C SER A 252 6.74 6.23 17.44
N ILE A 253 7.69 5.35 17.11
CA ILE A 253 8.53 4.65 18.09
C ILE A 253 9.45 5.64 18.81
N ALA A 254 10.11 6.54 18.07
CA ALA A 254 10.96 7.58 18.67
C ALA A 254 10.16 8.51 19.58
N ALA A 255 8.95 8.89 19.18
CA ALA A 255 8.07 9.72 20.00
C ALA A 255 7.66 9.00 21.30
N ALA A 256 7.25 7.73 21.21
CA ALA A 256 6.88 6.95 22.40
C ALA A 256 8.06 6.68 23.34
N ALA A 257 9.28 6.66 22.80
CA ALA A 257 10.50 6.58 23.59
C ALA A 257 10.90 7.92 24.25
N ASN A 258 10.11 8.98 24.07
CA ASN A 258 10.39 10.36 24.50
C ASN A 258 11.75 10.87 23.97
N GLY A 259 11.93 10.83 22.65
CA GLY A 259 13.09 11.46 22.02
C GLY A 259 13.09 12.98 22.26
N ASP A 260 14.07 13.49 23.00
CA ASP A 260 14.14 14.92 23.38
C ASP A 260 14.85 15.81 22.33
N THR A 261 15.41 15.22 21.27
CA THR A 261 16.15 15.95 20.22
C THR A 261 15.78 15.43 18.83
N GLY A 262 16.15 16.14 17.76
CA GLY A 262 15.92 15.66 16.39
C GLY A 262 16.60 14.32 16.07
N ARG A 263 17.70 13.97 16.75
CA ARG A 263 18.53 12.80 16.40
C ARG A 263 17.79 11.46 16.52
N PRO A 264 17.12 11.12 17.65
CA PRO A 264 16.28 9.92 17.74
C PRO A 264 15.22 9.81 16.63
N PHE A 265 14.55 10.92 16.29
CA PHE A 265 13.55 10.94 15.21
C PHE A 265 14.19 10.68 13.85
N GLY A 266 15.35 11.30 13.57
CA GLY A 266 16.10 11.07 12.36
C GLY A 266 16.54 9.61 12.20
N ILE A 267 17.12 9.02 13.25
CA ILE A 267 17.55 7.61 13.24
C ILE A 267 16.35 6.69 13.03
N ALA A 268 15.28 6.87 13.79
CA ALA A 268 14.12 6.00 13.72
C ALA A 268 13.40 6.10 12.38
N SER A 269 13.30 7.29 11.80
CA SER A 269 12.74 7.50 10.46
C SER A 269 13.58 6.84 9.37
N ILE A 270 14.92 6.92 9.43
CA ILE A 270 15.82 6.24 8.49
C ILE A 270 15.64 4.71 8.57
N LEU A 271 15.71 4.16 9.78
CA LEU A 271 15.57 2.72 10.01
C LEU A 271 14.18 2.23 9.59
N GLY A 272 13.14 2.98 9.96
CA GLY A 272 11.76 2.71 9.61
C GLY A 272 11.54 2.72 8.10
N THR A 273 12.02 3.76 7.39
CA THR A 273 11.93 3.85 5.92
C THR A 273 12.62 2.67 5.24
N THR A 274 13.82 2.31 5.71
CA THR A 274 14.62 1.22 5.15
C THR A 274 13.94 -0.13 5.36
N ALA A 275 13.48 -0.42 6.58
CA ALA A 275 12.72 -1.62 6.90
C ALA A 275 11.42 -1.68 6.09
N GLY A 276 10.70 -0.56 5.99
CA GLY A 276 9.52 -0.41 5.18
C GLY A 276 9.77 -0.74 3.70
N LEU A 277 10.79 -0.16 3.07
CA LEU A 277 11.14 -0.46 1.68
C LEU A 277 11.48 -1.94 1.47
N ALA A 278 12.19 -2.57 2.41
CA ALA A 278 12.49 -3.99 2.37
C ALA A 278 11.20 -4.83 2.41
N LEU A 279 10.28 -4.54 3.34
CA LEU A 279 8.98 -5.20 3.42
C LEU A 279 8.12 -4.98 2.18
N GLY A 280 8.11 -3.76 1.63
CA GLY A 280 7.39 -3.45 0.40
C GLY A 280 7.92 -4.22 -0.81
N ASN A 281 9.24 -4.36 -0.93
CA ASN A 281 9.87 -5.18 -1.97
C ASN A 281 9.53 -6.68 -1.79
N MET A 282 9.52 -7.19 -0.56
CA MET A 282 9.10 -8.57 -0.29
C MET A 282 7.62 -8.80 -0.65
N ALA A 283 6.73 -7.91 -0.21
CA ALA A 283 5.29 -7.99 -0.49
C ALA A 283 5.00 -7.95 -1.99
N SER A 284 5.66 -7.04 -2.72
CA SER A 284 5.49 -6.88 -4.17
C SER A 284 6.12 -7.98 -5.02
N LYS A 285 7.09 -8.75 -4.47
CA LYS A 285 7.57 -9.99 -5.10
C LYS A 285 6.60 -11.16 -4.88
N LYS A 286 5.93 -11.21 -3.73
CA LYS A 286 4.96 -12.27 -3.40
C LYS A 286 3.69 -12.18 -4.24
N TYR A 287 3.25 -10.97 -4.57
CA TYR A 287 2.05 -10.75 -5.38
C TYR A 287 2.27 -9.59 -6.37
N PRO A 288 1.93 -9.77 -7.66
CA PRO A 288 2.08 -8.73 -8.68
C PRO A 288 0.95 -7.69 -8.55
N TYR A 289 1.05 -6.84 -7.52
CA TYR A 289 0.09 -5.76 -7.30
C TYR A 289 -0.04 -4.89 -8.54
N THR A 290 -1.28 -4.55 -8.89
CA THR A 290 -1.54 -3.46 -9.82
C THR A 290 -1.41 -2.11 -9.10
N ARG A 291 -1.36 -1.04 -9.88
CA ARG A 291 -1.42 0.32 -9.33
C ARG A 291 -2.75 0.65 -8.64
N GLY A 292 -3.85 0.03 -9.06
CA GLY A 292 -5.13 0.20 -8.39
C GLY A 292 -5.11 -0.45 -7.01
N ASP A 293 -4.56 -1.66 -6.94
CA ASP A 293 -4.44 -2.42 -5.69
C ASP A 293 -3.56 -1.67 -4.68
N SER A 294 -2.42 -1.16 -5.12
CA SER A 294 -1.50 -0.42 -4.26
C SER A 294 -2.14 0.87 -3.70
N ARG A 295 -2.94 1.58 -4.50
CA ARG A 295 -3.68 2.77 -4.06
C ARG A 295 -4.75 2.45 -3.04
N TYR A 296 -5.50 1.36 -3.24
CA TYR A 296 -6.48 0.90 -2.26
C TYR A 296 -5.79 0.53 -0.94
N ALA A 297 -4.69 -0.24 -0.99
CA ALA A 297 -3.93 -0.60 0.22
C ALA A 297 -3.35 0.63 0.94
N THR A 298 -2.85 1.62 0.18
CA THR A 298 -2.40 2.90 0.74
C THR A 298 -3.53 3.65 1.43
N ASN A 299 -4.72 3.73 0.79
CA ASN A 299 -5.86 4.42 1.37
C ASN A 299 -6.37 3.72 2.64
N MET A 300 -6.41 2.38 2.64
CA MET A 300 -6.77 1.60 3.83
C MET A 300 -5.78 1.83 4.98
N SER A 301 -4.49 1.99 4.69
CA SER A 301 -3.50 2.41 5.68
C SER A 301 -3.79 3.81 6.23
N SER A 302 -4.12 4.78 5.38
CA SER A 302 -4.46 6.14 5.80
C SER A 302 -5.71 6.18 6.68
N VAL A 303 -6.74 5.43 6.30
CA VAL A 303 -7.96 5.25 7.10
C VAL A 303 -7.61 4.62 8.46
N GLY A 304 -6.77 3.57 8.46
CA GLY A 304 -6.26 2.97 9.69
C GLY A 304 -5.54 3.98 10.58
N ILE A 305 -4.65 4.80 10.03
CA ILE A 305 -3.97 5.88 10.76
C ILE A 305 -4.99 6.86 11.38
N GLY A 306 -6.00 7.28 10.60
CA GLY A 306 -7.07 8.17 11.09
C GLY A 306 -7.87 7.57 12.25
N VAL A 307 -8.28 6.30 12.14
CA VAL A 307 -8.93 5.56 13.24
C VAL A 307 -8.00 5.46 14.45
N GLY A 308 -6.72 5.17 14.23
CA GLY A 308 -5.75 5.09 15.32
C GLY A 308 -5.53 6.43 16.02
N PHE A 309 -5.58 7.55 15.30
CA PHE A 309 -5.58 8.87 15.94
C PHE A 309 -6.86 9.13 16.74
N ALA A 310 -8.03 8.76 16.24
CA ALA A 310 -9.28 8.87 17.00
C ALA A 310 -9.18 8.12 18.33
N ILE A 311 -8.70 6.87 18.31
CA ILE A 311 -8.47 6.06 19.51
C ILE A 311 -7.43 6.71 20.43
N ALA A 312 -6.30 7.15 19.88
CA ALA A 312 -5.25 7.80 20.66
C ALA A 312 -5.76 9.05 21.37
N THR A 313 -6.49 9.92 20.68
CA THR A 313 -7.06 11.14 21.30
C THR A 313 -8.06 10.81 22.42
N GLN A 314 -8.84 9.74 22.29
CA GLN A 314 -9.71 9.27 23.37
C GLN A 314 -8.92 8.78 24.58
N ILE A 315 -7.81 8.08 24.37
CA ILE A 315 -6.90 7.64 25.45
C ILE A 315 -6.25 8.84 26.13
N ALA A 316 -5.81 9.85 25.36
CA ALA A 316 -5.22 11.08 25.87
C ALA A 316 -6.19 11.85 26.79
N GLN A 317 -7.44 11.99 26.36
CA GLN A 317 -8.49 12.64 27.16
C GLN A 317 -8.76 11.94 28.49
N ASN A 318 -8.43 10.65 28.59
CA ASN A 318 -8.56 9.84 29.80
C ASN A 318 -7.26 9.75 30.63
N GLY A 319 -6.25 10.60 30.34
CA GLY A 319 -5.01 10.69 31.12
C GLY A 319 -3.89 9.71 30.73
N GLY A 320 -3.91 9.17 29.51
CA GLY A 320 -2.85 8.28 29.01
C GLY A 320 -1.77 9.03 28.21
N ASP A 321 -0.54 9.15 28.75
CA ASP A 321 0.45 10.11 28.22
C ASP A 321 1.52 9.55 27.25
N GLN A 322 1.76 8.23 27.11
CA GLN A 322 3.04 7.76 26.52
C GLN A 322 2.97 6.85 25.29
N VAL A 323 1.78 6.46 24.79
CA VAL A 323 1.64 5.50 23.66
C VAL A 323 0.85 6.08 22.48
N LEU A 324 0.59 7.38 22.49
CA LEU A 324 -0.40 8.02 21.61
C LEU A 324 -0.09 7.92 20.12
N LEU A 325 1.19 7.92 19.72
CA LEU A 325 1.57 7.82 18.30
C LEU A 325 1.79 6.39 17.81
N LEU A 326 1.91 5.41 18.72
CA LEU A 326 2.02 4.00 18.36
C LEU A 326 0.69 3.40 17.90
N VAL A 327 -0.43 3.88 18.45
CA VAL A 327 -1.76 3.42 18.05
C VAL A 327 -2.06 3.76 16.58
N PRO A 328 -1.89 5.01 16.09
CA PRO A 328 -1.97 5.34 14.66
C PRO A 328 -1.05 4.51 13.78
N ALA A 329 0.21 4.31 14.19
CA ALA A 329 1.17 3.52 13.42
C ALA A 329 0.74 2.05 13.29
N GLY A 330 0.33 1.43 14.40
CA GLY A 330 -0.17 0.05 14.42
C GLY A 330 -1.43 -0.12 13.56
N MET A 331 -2.37 0.82 13.66
CA MET A 331 -3.58 0.79 12.83
C MET A 331 -3.29 1.04 11.34
N GLY A 332 -2.27 1.84 11.00
CA GLY A 332 -1.79 1.99 9.63
C GLY A 332 -1.20 0.70 9.05
N ILE A 333 -0.39 -0.01 9.84
CA ILE A 333 0.14 -1.34 9.47
C ILE A 333 -1.00 -2.33 9.27
N LEU A 334 -1.96 -2.38 10.20
CA LEU A 334 -3.14 -3.24 10.09
C LEU A 334 -3.96 -2.91 8.84
N GLY A 335 -4.19 -1.61 8.57
CA GLY A 335 -4.87 -1.14 7.36
C GLY A 335 -4.14 -1.55 6.08
N THR A 336 -2.81 -1.47 6.06
CA THR A 336 -1.99 -1.94 4.94
C THR A 336 -2.15 -3.43 4.71
N TYR A 337 -2.08 -4.23 5.78
CA TYR A 337 -2.23 -5.68 5.71
C TYR A 337 -3.62 -6.08 5.18
N ILE A 338 -4.69 -5.50 5.73
CA ILE A 338 -6.06 -5.73 5.26
C ILE A 338 -6.21 -5.29 3.80
N GLY A 339 -5.69 -4.10 3.46
CA GLY A 339 -5.78 -3.55 2.12
C GLY A 339 -5.08 -4.42 1.06
N GLN A 340 -3.89 -4.92 1.39
CA GLN A 340 -3.14 -5.85 0.55
C GLN A 340 -3.83 -7.21 0.42
N LYS A 341 -4.35 -7.76 1.52
CA LYS A 341 -5.06 -9.04 1.51
C LYS A 341 -6.35 -8.96 0.69
N ASN A 342 -7.10 -7.88 0.83
CA ASN A 342 -8.36 -7.67 0.11
C ASN A 342 -8.15 -7.59 -1.41
N THR A 343 -7.07 -6.94 -1.85
CA THR A 343 -6.80 -6.70 -3.28
C THR A 343 -6.14 -7.87 -4.00
N GLN A 344 -5.67 -8.90 -3.30
CA GLN A 344 -5.13 -10.10 -3.91
C GLN A 344 -6.18 -10.78 -4.80
N GLY A 345 -5.81 -11.01 -6.06
CA GLY A 345 -6.66 -11.59 -7.11
C GLY A 345 -7.66 -10.63 -7.76
N VAL A 346 -7.81 -9.40 -7.26
CA VAL A 346 -8.83 -8.44 -7.76
C VAL A 346 -8.33 -7.63 -8.96
N ASN A 347 -7.04 -7.29 -8.98
CA ASN A 347 -6.37 -6.56 -10.06
C ASN A 347 -7.08 -5.24 -10.42
N LEU A 348 -7.28 -4.36 -9.44
CA LEU A 348 -7.92 -3.07 -9.65
C LEU A 348 -7.18 -2.23 -10.71
N THR A 349 -7.94 -1.64 -11.63
CA THR A 349 -7.34 -0.72 -12.60
C THR A 349 -6.85 0.55 -11.89
N ALA A 350 -5.89 1.26 -12.51
CA ALA A 350 -5.40 2.53 -11.97
C ALA A 350 -6.53 3.57 -11.79
N ARG A 351 -7.56 3.52 -12.65
CA ARG A 351 -8.77 4.35 -12.57
C ARG A 351 -9.61 3.97 -11.35
N GLN A 352 -9.96 2.70 -11.19
CA GLN A 352 -10.73 2.20 -10.04
C GLN A 352 -10.05 2.56 -8.70
N GLY A 353 -8.74 2.30 -8.57
CA GLY A 353 -8.00 2.67 -7.37
C GLY A 353 -7.91 4.19 -7.14
N SER A 354 -7.90 5.00 -8.22
CA SER A 354 -7.99 6.46 -8.08
C SER A 354 -9.36 6.90 -7.59
N THR A 355 -10.42 6.34 -8.16
CA THR A 355 -11.81 6.67 -7.80
C THR A 355 -12.06 6.33 -6.34
N ILE A 356 -11.63 5.14 -5.88
CA ILE A 356 -11.74 4.76 -4.47
C ILE A 356 -11.03 5.79 -3.58
N ASN A 357 -9.78 6.13 -3.89
CA ASN A 357 -8.98 7.05 -3.09
C ASN A 357 -9.61 8.46 -3.02
N TYR A 358 -10.02 9.02 -4.15
CA TYR A 358 -10.65 10.35 -4.18
C TYR A 358 -12.02 10.37 -3.50
N ALA A 359 -12.85 9.35 -3.72
CA ALA A 359 -14.16 9.26 -3.08
C ALA A 359 -14.03 9.09 -1.56
N SER A 360 -13.08 8.27 -1.10
CA SER A 360 -12.79 8.09 0.33
C SER A 360 -12.28 9.38 0.97
N GLY A 361 -11.36 10.11 0.31
CA GLY A 361 -10.92 11.42 0.77
C GLY A 361 -12.04 12.47 0.80
N GLY A 362 -12.91 12.49 -0.23
CA GLY A 362 -14.10 13.33 -0.26
C GLY A 362 -15.09 12.99 0.85
N ALA A 363 -15.31 11.70 1.12
CA ALA A 363 -16.15 11.25 2.22
C ALA A 363 -15.56 11.63 3.59
N ALA A 364 -14.23 11.58 3.76
CA ALA A 364 -13.56 12.05 4.97
C ALA A 364 -13.84 13.55 5.21
N LEU A 365 -13.74 14.38 4.16
CA LEU A 365 -14.07 15.81 4.22
C LEU A 365 -15.54 16.05 4.58
N LEU A 366 -16.46 15.25 4.03
CA LEU A 366 -17.87 15.30 4.43
C LEU A 366 -18.05 14.94 5.91
N GLY A 367 -17.35 13.91 6.41
CA GLY A 367 -17.35 13.57 7.82
C GLY A 367 -16.84 14.71 8.71
N LEU A 368 -15.75 15.37 8.31
CA LEU A 368 -15.25 16.58 8.99
C LEU A 368 -16.31 17.71 8.98
N GLY A 369 -16.96 17.95 7.84
CA GLY A 369 -18.04 18.92 7.71
C GLY A 369 -19.23 18.63 8.62
N VAL A 370 -19.66 17.36 8.71
CA VAL A 370 -20.71 16.93 9.65
C VAL A 370 -20.31 17.21 11.10
N THR A 371 -19.07 16.88 11.48
CA THR A 371 -18.61 17.14 12.86
C THR A 371 -18.46 18.63 13.17
N ALA A 372 -18.11 19.45 12.18
CA ALA A 372 -18.05 20.90 12.32
C ALA A 372 -19.46 21.51 12.49
N LEU A 373 -20.45 21.06 11.71
CA LEU A 373 -21.85 21.47 11.87
C LEU A 373 -22.43 21.04 13.22
N ALA A 374 -22.04 19.87 13.72
CA ALA A 374 -22.39 19.38 15.04
C ALA A 374 -21.61 20.08 16.18
N GLN A 375 -20.69 21.00 15.86
CA GLN A 375 -19.84 21.72 16.81
C GLN A 375 -19.13 20.77 17.79
N SER A 376 -18.59 19.66 17.28
CA SER A 376 -17.94 18.68 18.13
C SER A 376 -16.55 19.17 18.58
N ASP A 377 -16.40 19.39 19.88
CA ASP A 377 -15.11 19.76 20.48
C ASP A 377 -14.19 18.56 20.72
N SER A 378 -14.67 17.32 20.54
CA SER A 378 -13.87 16.13 20.76
C SER A 378 -13.07 15.74 19.51
N PRO A 379 -11.72 15.80 19.55
CA PRO A 379 -10.88 15.38 18.42
C PRO A 379 -11.10 13.91 18.05
N ALA A 380 -11.45 13.07 19.02
CA ALA A 380 -11.76 11.67 18.81
C ALA A 380 -13.00 11.49 17.92
N VAL A 381 -14.03 12.30 18.15
CA VAL A 381 -15.25 12.30 17.33
C VAL A 381 -14.95 12.84 15.93
N VAL A 382 -14.22 13.95 15.83
CA VAL A 382 -13.84 14.55 14.53
C VAL A 382 -13.09 13.56 13.65
N LEU A 383 -12.03 12.95 14.18
CA LEU A 383 -11.20 11.99 13.45
C LEU A 383 -11.91 10.65 13.22
N GLY A 384 -12.70 10.20 14.20
CA GLY A 384 -13.46 8.96 14.13
C GLY A 384 -14.54 9.01 13.04
N VAL A 385 -15.34 10.07 13.00
CA VAL A 385 -16.38 10.26 11.99
C VAL A 385 -15.77 10.41 10.59
N ALA A 386 -14.73 11.24 10.43
CA ALA A 386 -14.05 11.40 9.15
C ALA A 386 -13.50 10.06 8.63
N SER A 387 -12.83 9.29 9.49
CA SER A 387 -12.27 7.98 9.12
C SER A 387 -13.36 6.95 8.83
N GLY A 388 -14.47 6.98 9.57
CA GLY A 388 -15.63 6.11 9.35
C GLY A 388 -16.27 6.33 7.98
N PHE A 389 -16.50 7.59 7.59
CA PHE A 389 -17.03 7.94 6.27
C PHE A 389 -16.09 7.51 5.14
N ALA A 390 -14.79 7.74 5.34
CA ALA A 390 -13.74 7.33 4.41
C ALA A 390 -13.73 5.81 4.21
N LEU A 391 -13.82 5.04 5.31
CA LEU A 391 -13.84 3.58 5.31
C LEU A 391 -15.08 3.03 4.60
N ILE A 392 -16.27 3.49 4.97
CA ILE A 392 -17.54 3.03 4.39
C ILE A 392 -17.53 3.23 2.87
N THR A 393 -17.12 4.42 2.43
CA THR A 393 -17.10 4.76 1.00
C THR A 393 -16.05 3.93 0.25
N GLN A 394 -14.87 3.75 0.84
CA GLN A 394 -13.82 2.91 0.28
C GLN A 394 -14.31 1.46 0.11
N GLU A 395 -14.85 0.85 1.16
CA GLU A 395 -15.27 -0.55 1.13
C GLU A 395 -16.46 -0.78 0.21
N TYR A 396 -17.41 0.17 0.14
CA TYR A 396 -18.52 0.11 -0.82
C TYR A 396 -18.02 0.09 -2.27
N LEU A 397 -17.13 1.02 -2.64
CA LEU A 397 -16.58 1.09 -4.00
C LEU A 397 -15.67 -0.10 -4.31
N PHE A 398 -14.90 -0.57 -3.32
CA PHE A 398 -14.07 -1.75 -3.47
C PHE A 398 -14.91 -3.00 -3.70
N ALA A 399 -15.97 -3.23 -2.93
CA ALA A 399 -16.88 -4.36 -3.14
C ALA A 399 -17.51 -4.33 -4.54
N LYS A 400 -17.94 -3.15 -4.99
CA LYS A 400 -18.44 -2.94 -6.35
C LYS A 400 -17.40 -3.31 -7.41
N TYR A 401 -16.20 -2.74 -7.36
CA TYR A 401 -15.16 -3.00 -8.36
C TYR A 401 -14.58 -4.41 -8.27
N LYS A 402 -14.57 -5.01 -7.08
CA LYS A 402 -14.23 -6.42 -6.91
C LYS A 402 -15.24 -7.31 -7.62
N LYS A 403 -16.54 -7.07 -7.43
CA LYS A 403 -17.60 -7.79 -8.15
C LYS A 403 -17.44 -7.58 -9.66
N GLU A 404 -17.23 -6.36 -10.12
CA GLU A 404 -17.00 -6.07 -11.55
C GLU A 404 -15.79 -6.83 -12.10
N ASN A 405 -14.62 -6.75 -11.47
CA ASN A 405 -13.39 -7.38 -11.99
C ASN A 405 -13.43 -8.91 -11.92
N LEU A 406 -14.00 -9.48 -10.85
CA LEU A 406 -14.21 -10.92 -10.75
C LEU A 406 -15.28 -11.37 -11.75
N ASN A 407 -16.34 -10.59 -11.94
CA ASN A 407 -17.35 -10.86 -12.95
C ASN A 407 -16.81 -10.65 -14.36
N PHE A 408 -15.86 -9.77 -14.65
CA PHE A 408 -15.23 -9.72 -15.97
C PHE A 408 -14.37 -10.95 -16.23
N ASN A 409 -13.72 -11.49 -15.19
CA ASN A 409 -13.01 -12.77 -15.26
C ASN A 409 -13.98 -13.97 -15.37
N LEU A 410 -15.20 -13.85 -14.87
CA LEU A 410 -16.25 -14.88 -14.94
C LEU A 410 -17.21 -14.71 -16.14
N SER A 411 -17.43 -13.51 -16.67
CA SER A 411 -18.41 -13.13 -17.71
C SER A 411 -17.89 -13.37 -19.13
N ARG A 412 -16.76 -14.06 -19.28
CA ARG A 412 -16.51 -14.91 -20.46
C ARG A 412 -17.17 -16.28 -20.34
N LYS A 413 -17.87 -16.58 -19.23
CA LYS A 413 -18.69 -17.78 -19.06
C LYS A 413 -19.79 -17.61 -17.99
N SER A 414 -21.01 -17.40 -18.49
CA SER A 414 -22.27 -17.88 -17.90
C SER A 414 -22.81 -17.19 -16.64
N SER A 415 -24.02 -16.63 -16.83
CA SER A 415 -25.12 -16.55 -15.87
C SER A 415 -25.17 -17.74 -14.89
N SER A 416 -25.17 -17.46 -13.59
CA SER A 416 -26.05 -18.11 -12.60
C SER A 416 -25.82 -17.54 -11.18
N GLY A 417 -26.87 -16.99 -10.57
CA GLY A 417 -27.01 -16.81 -9.12
C GLY A 417 -26.39 -15.55 -8.52
N ASP A 418 -27.10 -14.41 -8.62
CA ASP A 418 -26.68 -13.15 -8.01
C ASP A 418 -26.93 -13.18 -6.49
N ILE A 419 -25.87 -13.17 -5.67
CA ILE A 419 -25.98 -12.95 -4.22
C ILE A 419 -26.47 -11.52 -3.98
N GLN A 420 -27.63 -11.38 -3.37
CA GLN A 420 -28.23 -10.07 -3.04
C GLN A 420 -27.82 -9.64 -1.63
N TYR A 421 -27.12 -8.51 -1.53
CA TYR A 421 -26.85 -7.84 -0.26
C TYR A 421 -27.71 -6.58 -0.15
N SER A 422 -28.26 -6.33 1.04
CA SER A 422 -28.91 -5.05 1.34
C SER A 422 -28.38 -4.50 2.66
N LEU A 423 -27.94 -3.24 2.62
CA LEU A 423 -27.53 -2.45 3.77
C LEU A 423 -28.56 -1.35 3.94
N LYS A 424 -29.27 -1.34 5.07
CA LYS A 424 -30.22 -0.26 5.41
C LYS A 424 -29.67 0.54 6.58
N PHE A 425 -29.51 1.84 6.37
CA PHE A 425 -29.06 2.78 7.36
C PHE A 425 -30.25 3.59 7.88
N HIS A 426 -30.47 3.58 9.19
CA HIS A 426 -31.57 4.27 9.85
C HIS A 426 -31.00 5.29 10.84
N PRO A 427 -30.53 6.47 10.38
CA PRO A 427 -29.95 7.49 11.25
C PRO A 427 -30.94 7.98 12.32
N GLU A 428 -32.25 7.90 12.05
CA GLU A 428 -33.31 8.19 13.01
C GLU A 428 -33.23 7.31 14.28
N ASN A 429 -32.72 6.08 14.16
CA ASN A 429 -32.54 5.18 15.31
C ASN A 429 -31.49 5.71 16.30
N TYR A 430 -30.51 6.49 15.84
CA TYR A 430 -29.52 7.11 16.73
C TYR A 430 -30.17 8.16 17.64
N ILE A 431 -31.01 9.03 17.08
CA ILE A 431 -31.72 10.08 17.82
C ILE A 431 -32.72 9.44 18.79
N LEU A 432 -33.46 8.42 18.34
CA LEU A 432 -34.38 7.66 19.18
C LEU A 432 -33.65 6.98 20.35
N ASN A 433 -32.50 6.35 20.11
CA ASN A 433 -31.71 5.71 21.16
C ASN A 433 -31.17 6.73 22.18
N GLN A 434 -30.78 7.93 21.76
CA GLN A 434 -30.39 9.00 22.70
C GLN A 434 -31.57 9.52 23.54
N GLN A 435 -32.75 9.66 22.94
CA GLN A 435 -33.95 10.08 23.67
C GLN A 435 -34.46 9.02 24.65
N LEU A 436 -34.28 7.74 24.33
CA LEU A 436 -34.58 6.63 25.24
C LEU A 436 -33.62 6.60 26.43
N GLN A 437 -32.33 6.83 26.20
CA GLN A 437 -31.33 6.92 27.27
C GLN A 437 -31.54 8.13 28.19
N SER A 438 -31.95 9.28 27.66
CA SER A 438 -32.18 10.49 28.47
C SER A 438 -33.48 10.44 29.30
N LYS A 439 -34.45 9.59 28.91
CA LYS A 439 -35.69 9.35 29.66
C LYS A 439 -35.64 8.16 30.64
N ALA A 440 -34.64 7.29 30.51
CA ALA A 440 -34.49 6.08 31.34
C ALA A 440 -33.99 6.35 32.78
N THR A 441 -33.75 7.61 33.17
CA THR A 441 -33.17 7.97 34.46
C THR A 441 -34.12 7.87 35.65
N ILE A 442 -35.39 7.47 35.46
CA ILE A 442 -36.37 7.35 36.55
C ILE A 442 -37.17 6.06 36.36
N MET A 443 -36.79 5.02 37.08
CA MET A 443 -37.51 3.74 37.26
C MET A 443 -37.70 2.83 36.04
N SER A 444 -36.75 1.93 35.76
CA SER A 444 -37.03 0.60 35.17
C SER A 444 -35.74 -0.24 35.08
N SER A 445 -35.76 -1.45 35.65
CA SER A 445 -34.68 -2.45 35.55
C SER A 445 -34.78 -3.34 34.31
N TYR A 446 -35.52 -2.93 33.27
CA TYR A 446 -35.59 -3.67 32.01
C TYR A 446 -34.50 -3.19 31.05
N SER A 447 -33.69 -4.12 30.55
CA SER A 447 -32.73 -3.86 29.46
C SER A 447 -33.48 -3.32 28.24
N GLN A 448 -33.37 -2.02 27.98
CA GLN A 448 -33.97 -1.43 26.79
C GLN A 448 -33.30 -1.99 25.54
N LEU A 449 -34.08 -2.65 24.68
CA LEU A 449 -33.65 -3.09 23.36
C LEU A 449 -33.33 -1.86 22.51
N SER A 450 -32.05 -1.58 22.28
CA SER A 450 -31.60 -0.57 21.32
C SER A 450 -31.94 -1.02 19.90
N THR A 451 -32.59 -0.16 19.11
CA THR A 451 -32.78 -0.43 17.68
C THR A 451 -31.45 -0.26 16.95
N PRO A 452 -31.06 -1.20 16.06
CA PRO A 452 -29.79 -1.12 15.36
C PRO A 452 -29.79 0.05 14.36
N ILE A 453 -28.68 0.80 14.34
CA ILE A 453 -28.45 1.90 13.39
C ILE A 453 -28.16 1.35 11.98
N ILE A 454 -27.63 0.12 11.91
CA ILE A 454 -27.24 -0.56 10.68
C ILE A 454 -27.83 -1.95 10.68
N ASN A 455 -28.66 -2.25 9.67
CA ASN A 455 -29.10 -3.61 9.39
C ASN A 455 -28.42 -4.12 8.12
N PHE A 456 -27.70 -5.23 8.26
CA PHE A 456 -27.05 -5.94 7.17
C PHE A 456 -27.76 -7.26 6.94
N ASN A 457 -28.39 -7.41 5.77
CA ASN A 457 -29.01 -8.67 5.35
C ASN A 457 -28.25 -9.27 4.17
N LEU A 458 -27.93 -10.55 4.33
CA LEU A 458 -27.27 -11.38 3.33
C LEU A 458 -28.19 -12.57 3.04
N THR A 459 -28.65 -12.67 1.78
CA THR A 459 -29.49 -13.78 1.34
C THR A 459 -28.67 -14.63 0.38
N PHE A 460 -28.57 -15.93 0.67
CA PHE A 460 -27.81 -16.91 -0.11
C PHE A 460 -28.68 -17.58 -1.17
#